data_AF-A0A497JLQ1-F1
#
_entry.id   AF-A0A497JLQ1-F1
#
_cell.length_a   1.000
_cell.length_b   1.000
_cell.length_c   1.000
_cell.angle_alpha   90.00
_cell.angle_beta   90.00
_cell.angle_gamma   90.00
#
_symmetry.space_group_name_H-M   'P 1'
#
loop_
_entity.id
_entity.type
_entity.pdbx_description
1 polymer ?
#
loop_
_entity_poly.entity_id
_entity_poly.type
_entity_poly.pdbx_seq_one_letter_code
_entity_poly.pdbx_strand_id
1 'polypeptide(L)'
;MKMLKQKVERAVEEGKLPRELLLYEEVERRDRKGRPKPRRRHLDSLCDGAVRGGDLEYFKNNVDAWIDWLSWSSVVLDEEDYFTVAVHALDLAPRLAGTDYGTSRMRDLGQLWTDTIRGFLGELAFVKWLKEKFRVEAELDYRKGPLEQFLPSDLKSVGGRAPKLRLSIKSTKLRSVWLDIPYEQVRHSDVFVLVRVGVTRMHFLAFLKKISVIREKMLERAIELGIISEEEARSIWEVVPEFENIPSYIVGFLDKREYGRTLDEDPSLILHVDGEMKRKNFVINRFVGFWHPRKKEYREKVIQLLQSKGMRSGAELKFEGIDNFTPTLHFIVHSGFLKRTKDDWNMLVQSL
;
A
#
# COMPACT_ATOMS: atom_id res chain seq x y z
N MET A 1 16.77 12.72 -9.61
CA MET A 1 16.66 11.28 -9.30
C MET A 1 17.96 10.67 -8.77
N LYS A 2 19.11 10.74 -9.47
CA LYS A 2 20.38 10.14 -8.98
C LYS A 2 20.82 10.67 -7.61
N MET A 3 20.83 11.99 -7.43
CA MET A 3 21.19 12.65 -6.15
C MET A 3 20.26 12.24 -5.00
N LEU A 4 18.96 12.12 -5.26
CA LEU A 4 17.97 11.67 -4.26
C LEU A 4 18.32 10.27 -3.75
N LYS A 5 18.58 9.33 -4.67
CA LYS A 5 18.95 7.95 -4.33
C LYS A 5 20.21 7.91 -3.47
N GLN A 6 21.26 8.66 -3.85
CA GLN A 6 22.51 8.72 -3.10
C GLN A 6 22.32 9.24 -1.67
N LYS A 7 21.46 10.25 -1.49
CA LYS A 7 21.14 10.76 -0.14
C LYS A 7 20.39 9.73 0.70
N VAL A 8 19.45 8.99 0.11
CA VAL A 8 18.73 7.92 0.81
C VAL A 8 19.66 6.76 1.15
N GLU A 9 20.54 6.34 0.23
CA GLU A 9 21.56 5.31 0.48
C GLU A 9 22.45 5.70 1.67
N ARG A 10 22.97 6.93 1.66
CA ARG A 10 23.76 7.45 2.76
C ARG A 10 22.99 7.48 4.09
N ALA A 11 21.72 7.88 4.07
CA ALA A 11 20.89 7.87 5.27
C ALA A 11 20.64 6.46 5.82
N VAL A 12 20.59 5.44 4.95
CA VAL A 12 20.55 4.04 5.37
C VAL A 12 21.89 3.60 5.98
N GLU A 13 23.01 3.94 5.34
CA GLU A 13 24.36 3.64 5.85
C GLU A 13 24.63 4.30 7.21
N GLU A 14 24.10 5.51 7.43
CA GLU A 14 24.15 6.24 8.70
C GLU A 14 23.14 5.71 9.75
N GLY A 15 22.34 4.68 9.41
CA GLY A 15 21.36 4.08 10.32
C GLY A 15 20.11 4.93 10.57
N LYS A 16 19.89 6.01 9.81
CA LYS A 16 18.68 6.85 9.93
C LYS A 16 17.45 6.21 9.29
N LEU A 17 17.67 5.42 8.25
CA LEU A 17 16.62 4.73 7.52
C LEU A 17 16.84 3.21 7.57
N PRO A 18 15.77 2.40 7.44
CA PRO A 18 15.88 0.95 7.45
C PRO A 18 16.84 0.41 6.39
N ARG A 19 17.73 -0.51 6.79
CA ARG A 19 18.64 -1.22 5.87
C ARG A 19 17.91 -1.99 4.78
N GLU A 20 16.69 -2.42 5.09
CA GLU A 20 15.81 -3.18 4.22
C GLU A 20 15.47 -2.40 2.94
N LEU A 21 15.59 -1.06 2.93
CA LEU A 21 15.43 -0.25 1.73
C LEU A 21 16.47 -0.56 0.64
N LEU A 22 17.63 -1.11 0.99
CA LEU A 22 18.67 -1.51 0.04
C LEU A 22 18.43 -2.90 -0.57
N LEU A 23 17.46 -3.65 -0.05
CA LEU A 23 17.11 -4.98 -0.52
C LEU A 23 16.31 -4.93 -1.83
N TYR A 24 16.29 -6.06 -2.54
CA TYR A 24 15.69 -6.17 -3.86
C TYR A 24 14.22 -6.62 -3.80
N GLU A 25 13.35 -5.92 -4.53
CA GLU A 25 11.92 -6.25 -4.62
C GLU A 25 11.61 -7.50 -5.45
N GLU A 26 12.52 -7.85 -6.36
CA GLU A 26 12.31 -8.87 -7.37
C GLU A 26 13.57 -9.74 -7.53
N VAL A 27 13.34 -11.05 -7.70
CA VAL A 27 14.36 -11.99 -8.18
C VAL A 27 14.76 -11.59 -9.61
N GLU A 28 15.97 -11.96 -10.02
CA GLU A 28 16.45 -11.76 -11.38
C GLU A 28 15.46 -12.29 -12.42
N ARG A 29 14.95 -11.38 -13.25
CA ARG A 29 14.07 -11.73 -14.37
C ARG A 29 14.86 -11.65 -15.65
N ARG A 30 14.57 -12.53 -16.60
CA ARG A 30 15.11 -12.42 -17.96
C ARG A 30 14.07 -11.79 -18.89
N ASP A 31 14.52 -11.01 -19.86
CA ASP A 31 13.67 -10.52 -20.95
C ASP A 31 13.36 -11.64 -21.96
N ARG A 32 12.54 -11.35 -22.98
CA ARG A 32 12.20 -12.32 -24.02
C ARG A 32 13.41 -12.84 -24.81
N LYS A 33 14.57 -12.19 -24.68
CA LYS A 33 15.84 -12.56 -25.31
C LYS A 33 16.80 -13.22 -24.30
N GLY A 34 16.32 -13.62 -23.12
CA GLY A 34 17.12 -14.27 -22.09
C GLY A 34 18.06 -13.33 -21.33
N ARG A 35 18.00 -12.01 -21.53
CA ARG A 35 18.91 -11.06 -20.88
C ARG A 35 18.40 -10.68 -19.49
N PRO A 36 19.25 -10.62 -18.46
CA PRO A 36 18.82 -10.21 -17.14
C PRO A 36 18.28 -8.77 -17.17
N LYS A 37 17.10 -8.60 -16.58
CA LYS A 37 16.50 -7.30 -16.32
C LYS A 37 17.14 -6.71 -15.06
N PRO A 38 17.31 -5.38 -15.00
CA PRO A 38 17.78 -4.73 -13.79
C PRO A 38 16.89 -5.11 -12.61
N ARG A 39 17.48 -5.62 -11.53
CA ARG A 39 16.77 -5.82 -10.27
C ARG A 39 16.43 -4.44 -9.69
N ARG A 40 15.22 -4.30 -9.16
CA ARG A 40 14.75 -3.06 -8.53
C ARG A 40 14.91 -3.17 -7.02
N ARG A 41 15.54 -2.19 -6.37
CA ARG A 41 15.60 -2.11 -4.91
C ARG A 41 14.37 -1.41 -4.36
N HIS A 42 14.04 -1.65 -3.09
CA HIS A 42 13.00 -0.90 -2.39
C HIS A 42 13.24 0.61 -2.45
N LEU A 43 14.50 1.03 -2.33
CA LEU A 43 14.93 2.42 -2.48
C LEU A 43 14.55 3.03 -3.84
N ASP A 44 14.59 2.25 -4.93
CA ASP A 44 14.19 2.74 -6.25
C ASP A 44 12.69 2.99 -6.33
N SER A 45 11.88 2.13 -5.68
CA SER A 45 10.43 2.32 -5.57
C SER A 45 10.07 3.46 -4.63
N LEU A 46 10.76 3.58 -3.50
CA LEU A 46 10.60 4.68 -2.55
C LEU A 46 10.86 6.03 -3.23
N CYS A 47 12.01 6.19 -3.90
CA CYS A 47 12.39 7.45 -4.54
C CYS A 47 11.43 7.84 -5.69
N ASP A 48 11.00 6.85 -6.48
CA ASP A 48 10.01 7.04 -7.55
C ASP A 48 8.65 7.48 -6.97
N GLY A 49 8.19 6.78 -5.93
CA GLY A 49 6.96 7.10 -5.20
C GLY A 49 7.01 8.47 -4.52
N ALA A 50 8.15 8.86 -3.96
CA ALA A 50 8.32 10.14 -3.27
C ALA A 50 8.24 11.35 -4.23
N VAL A 51 8.79 11.22 -5.43
CA VAL A 51 8.69 12.25 -6.47
C VAL A 51 7.26 12.32 -7.00
N ARG A 52 6.73 11.19 -7.45
CA ARG A 52 5.42 11.14 -8.12
C ARG A 52 4.29 11.44 -7.14
N GLY A 53 4.39 10.92 -5.92
CA GLY A 53 3.47 11.13 -4.81
C GLY A 53 3.52 12.52 -4.18
N GLY A 54 4.41 13.40 -4.64
CA GLY A 54 4.49 14.77 -4.13
C GLY A 54 5.07 14.87 -2.72
N ASP A 55 5.74 13.83 -2.22
CA ASP A 55 6.36 13.86 -0.90
C ASP A 55 7.45 14.93 -0.86
N LEU A 56 8.32 14.98 -1.88
CA LEU A 56 9.35 16.01 -1.95
C LEU A 56 8.77 17.42 -2.13
N GLU A 57 7.71 17.55 -2.92
CA GLU A 57 7.01 18.82 -3.14
C GLU A 57 6.45 19.37 -1.82
N TYR A 58 5.86 18.50 -1.00
CA TYR A 58 5.36 18.83 0.34
C TYR A 58 6.46 19.42 1.23
N PHE A 59 7.67 18.88 1.15
CA PHE A 59 8.86 19.39 1.86
C PHE A 59 9.63 20.45 1.06
N LYS A 60 8.97 21.16 0.14
CA LYS A 60 9.57 22.25 -0.67
C LYS A 60 10.85 21.83 -1.41
N ASN A 61 10.89 20.58 -1.85
CA ASN A 61 12.04 19.90 -2.47
C ASN A 61 13.29 19.81 -1.59
N ASN A 62 13.16 20.01 -0.27
CA ASN A 62 14.22 19.76 0.69
C ASN A 62 14.31 18.25 1.00
N VAL A 63 15.29 17.60 0.39
CA VAL A 63 15.52 16.15 0.53
C VAL A 63 15.89 15.76 1.96
N ASP A 64 16.64 16.59 2.68
CA ASP A 64 17.10 16.24 4.03
C ASP A 64 15.93 16.32 5.03
N ALA A 65 15.09 17.36 4.91
CA ALA A 65 13.85 17.46 5.69
C ALA A 65 12.89 16.29 5.40
N TRP A 66 12.79 15.87 4.14
CA TRP A 66 12.02 14.68 3.78
C TRP A 66 12.60 13.38 4.36
N ILE A 67 13.93 13.22 4.36
CA ILE A 67 14.60 12.06 4.99
C ILE A 67 14.36 12.03 6.49
N ASP A 68 14.43 13.17 7.18
CA ASP A 68 14.16 13.25 8.62
C ASP A 68 12.70 12.90 8.94
N TRP A 69 11.76 13.38 8.11
CA TRP A 69 10.37 12.98 8.20
C TRP A 69 10.17 11.49 7.92
N LEU A 70 10.80 10.97 6.87
CA LEU A 70 10.71 9.56 6.49
C LEU A 70 11.26 8.67 7.60
N SER A 71 12.38 9.02 8.21
CA SER A 71 12.94 8.29 9.35
C SER A 71 11.95 8.22 10.51
N TRP A 72 11.29 9.34 10.81
CA TRP A 72 10.26 9.39 11.85
C TRP A 72 8.98 8.64 11.50
N SER A 73 8.58 8.61 10.22
CA SER A 73 7.37 7.93 9.75
C SER A 73 7.56 6.44 9.43
N SER A 74 8.81 5.96 9.44
CA SER A 74 9.18 4.60 9.07
C SER A 74 9.08 3.62 10.24
N VAL A 75 8.74 2.38 9.92
CA VAL A 75 8.70 1.21 10.80
C VAL A 75 9.14 -0.02 10.01
N VAL A 76 9.74 -1.00 10.68
CA VAL A 76 10.15 -2.27 10.06
C VAL A 76 9.29 -3.39 10.65
N LEU A 77 8.66 -4.16 9.76
CA LEU A 77 7.91 -5.35 10.14
C LEU A 77 8.81 -6.58 10.02
N ASP A 78 8.86 -7.39 11.06
CA ASP A 78 9.70 -8.57 11.13
C ASP A 78 8.94 -9.88 10.86
N GLU A 79 9.58 -11.01 11.15
CA GLU A 79 9.01 -12.34 11.01
C GLU A 79 7.80 -12.55 11.92
N GLU A 80 7.85 -12.08 13.17
CA GLU A 80 6.77 -12.27 14.15
C GLU A 80 5.55 -11.44 13.74
N ASP A 81 5.78 -10.20 13.30
CA ASP A 81 4.74 -9.35 12.70
C ASP A 81 4.08 -10.05 11.52
N TYR A 82 4.88 -10.61 10.60
CA TYR A 82 4.37 -11.30 9.41
C TYR A 82 3.59 -12.58 9.76
N PHE A 83 4.12 -13.39 10.67
CA PHE A 83 3.49 -14.62 11.12
C PHE A 83 2.12 -14.32 11.75
N THR A 84 2.06 -13.31 12.62
CA THR A 84 0.82 -12.86 13.28
C THR A 84 -0.26 -12.54 12.26
N VAL A 85 0.04 -11.68 11.29
CA VAL A 85 -0.94 -11.31 10.26
C VAL A 85 -1.27 -12.46 9.30
N ALA A 86 -0.32 -13.36 9.03
CA ALA A 86 -0.56 -14.54 8.20
C ALA A 86 -1.57 -15.50 8.83
N VAL A 87 -1.49 -15.71 10.14
CA VAL A 87 -2.44 -16.52 10.91
C VAL A 87 -3.83 -15.88 10.91
N HIS A 88 -3.93 -14.57 11.17
CA HIS A 88 -5.23 -13.88 11.12
C HIS A 88 -5.83 -13.87 9.71
N ALA A 89 -4.99 -13.70 8.69
CA ALA A 89 -5.41 -13.71 7.30
C ALA A 89 -5.92 -15.08 6.83
N LEU A 90 -5.40 -16.19 7.38
CA LEU A 90 -5.91 -17.54 7.09
C LEU A 90 -7.37 -17.72 7.48
N ASP A 91 -7.80 -17.13 8.59
CA ASP A 91 -9.20 -17.20 9.04
C ASP A 91 -10.13 -16.34 8.18
N LEU A 92 -9.64 -15.17 7.73
CA LEU A 92 -10.44 -14.19 7.02
C LEU A 92 -10.56 -14.47 5.52
N ALA A 93 -9.46 -14.83 4.86
CA ALA A 93 -9.39 -14.96 3.41
C ALA A 93 -10.47 -15.88 2.79
N PRO A 94 -10.83 -17.04 3.38
CA PRO A 94 -11.89 -17.90 2.86
C PRO A 94 -13.29 -17.26 2.91
N ARG A 95 -13.49 -16.26 3.77
CA ARG A 95 -14.76 -15.55 3.95
C ARG A 95 -14.87 -14.31 3.05
N LEU A 96 -13.77 -13.89 2.42
CA LEU A 96 -13.77 -12.79 1.46
C LEU A 96 -14.38 -13.24 0.13
N ALA A 97 -15.11 -12.34 -0.53
CA ALA A 97 -15.66 -12.64 -1.84
C ALA A 97 -14.53 -13.00 -2.82
N GLY A 98 -14.64 -14.18 -3.44
CA GLY A 98 -13.66 -14.70 -4.39
C GLY A 98 -13.62 -13.97 -5.73
N THR A 99 -14.46 -12.96 -5.94
CA THR A 99 -14.39 -12.12 -7.14
C THR A 99 -13.26 -11.10 -7.00
N ASP A 100 -12.45 -10.93 -8.05
CA ASP A 100 -11.72 -9.68 -8.23
C ASP A 100 -12.79 -8.59 -8.35
N TYR A 101 -12.81 -7.62 -7.43
CA TYR A 101 -13.70 -6.47 -7.57
C TYR A 101 -13.47 -5.85 -8.95
N GLY A 102 -14.39 -6.10 -9.89
CA GLY A 102 -14.35 -5.49 -11.22
C GLY A 102 -13.84 -6.27 -12.41
N THR A 103 -13.46 -7.53 -12.27
CA THR A 103 -13.20 -8.40 -13.41
C THR A 103 -14.01 -9.70 -13.28
N SER A 104 -14.21 -10.43 -14.38
CA SER A 104 -14.79 -11.78 -14.34
C SER A 104 -13.83 -12.82 -13.75
N ARG A 105 -12.63 -12.40 -13.33
CA ARG A 105 -11.63 -13.28 -12.74
C ARG A 105 -12.01 -13.58 -11.29
N MET A 106 -12.07 -14.86 -10.97
CA MET A 106 -12.15 -15.31 -9.58
C MET A 106 -10.72 -15.45 -9.05
N ARG A 107 -10.44 -14.80 -7.90
CA ARG A 107 -9.20 -14.98 -7.15
C ARG A 107 -9.26 -16.34 -6.46
N ASP A 108 -8.17 -17.10 -6.57
CA ASP A 108 -8.00 -18.28 -5.74
C ASP A 108 -7.74 -17.89 -4.28
N LEU A 109 -7.93 -18.85 -3.38
CA LEU A 109 -7.78 -18.62 -1.94
C LEU A 109 -6.35 -18.20 -1.55
N GLY A 110 -5.33 -18.68 -2.27
CA GLY A 110 -3.95 -18.28 -2.02
C GLY A 110 -3.73 -16.80 -2.34
N GLN A 111 -4.29 -16.32 -3.44
CA GLN A 111 -4.27 -14.90 -3.77
C GLN A 111 -5.03 -14.06 -2.72
N LEU A 112 -6.23 -14.47 -2.32
CA LEU A 112 -6.99 -13.78 -1.26
C LEU A 112 -6.20 -13.73 0.05
N TRP A 113 -5.54 -14.82 0.42
CA TRP A 113 -4.73 -14.90 1.62
C TRP A 113 -3.55 -13.93 1.57
N THR A 114 -2.77 -13.94 0.48
CA THR A 114 -1.63 -13.03 0.33
C THR A 114 -2.03 -11.55 0.22
N ASP A 115 -3.18 -11.24 -0.37
CA ASP A 115 -3.72 -9.88 -0.40
C ASP A 115 -4.17 -9.42 1.01
N THR A 116 -4.80 -10.31 1.77
CA THR A 116 -5.22 -10.04 3.16
C THR A 116 -4.01 -9.81 4.08
N ILE A 117 -2.95 -10.63 3.94
CA ILE A 117 -1.68 -10.42 4.63
C ILE A 117 -1.15 -9.01 4.38
N ARG A 118 -1.12 -8.56 3.12
CA ARG A 118 -0.62 -7.21 2.78
C ARG A 118 -1.44 -6.10 3.43
N GLY A 119 -2.76 -6.25 3.47
CA GLY A 119 -3.66 -5.33 4.18
C GLY A 119 -3.28 -5.21 5.66
N PHE A 120 -3.26 -6.35 6.36
CA PHE A 120 -2.93 -6.41 7.78
C PHE A 120 -1.50 -5.98 8.12
N LEU A 121 -0.52 -6.19 7.23
CA LEU A 121 0.83 -5.62 7.41
C LEU A 121 0.79 -4.09 7.47
N GLY A 122 -0.03 -3.44 6.63
CA GLY A 122 -0.16 -1.99 6.66
C GLY A 122 -0.84 -1.47 7.93
N GLU A 123 -1.88 -2.17 8.39
CA GLU A 123 -2.54 -1.88 9.66
C GLU A 123 -1.59 -2.05 10.85
N LEU A 124 -0.83 -3.15 10.88
CA LEU A 124 0.13 -3.45 11.94
C LEU A 124 1.28 -2.45 11.95
N ALA A 125 1.77 -2.03 10.77
CA ALA A 125 2.75 -0.97 10.66
C ALA A 125 2.28 0.33 11.32
N PHE A 126 1.02 0.71 11.13
CA PHE A 126 0.47 1.91 11.75
C PHE A 126 0.40 1.78 13.29
N VAL A 127 -0.06 0.65 13.81
CA VAL A 127 -0.11 0.40 15.26
C VAL A 127 1.28 0.38 15.88
N LYS A 128 2.23 -0.31 15.25
CA LYS A 128 3.63 -0.36 15.71
C LYS A 128 4.24 1.04 15.72
N TRP A 129 3.98 1.84 14.69
CA TRP A 129 4.40 3.23 14.61
C TRP A 129 3.78 4.13 15.69
N LEU A 130 2.47 3.99 15.97
CA LEU A 130 1.80 4.71 17.07
C LEU A 130 2.46 4.41 18.43
N LYS A 131 2.75 3.14 18.69
CA LYS A 131 3.44 2.71 19.91
C LYS A 131 4.84 3.31 20.00
N GLU A 132 5.63 3.22 18.93
CA GLU A 132 7.01 3.71 18.93
C GLU A 132 7.13 5.23 19.02
N LYS A 133 6.30 5.98 18.29
CA LYS A 133 6.48 7.44 18.14
C LYS A 133 5.61 8.26 19.08
N PHE A 134 4.45 7.73 19.47
CA PHE A 134 3.49 8.43 20.33
C PHE A 134 3.26 7.74 21.68
N ARG A 135 3.81 6.53 21.88
CA ARG A 135 3.56 5.70 23.08
C ARG A 135 2.08 5.40 23.27
N VAL A 136 1.35 5.30 22.16
CA VAL A 136 -0.08 4.96 22.13
C VAL A 136 -0.20 3.49 21.79
N GLU A 137 -0.74 2.72 22.73
CA GLU A 137 -1.12 1.33 22.48
C GLU A 137 -2.45 1.29 21.73
N ALA A 138 -2.51 0.52 20.65
CA ALA A 138 -3.71 0.31 19.87
C ALA A 138 -3.84 -1.17 19.52
N GLU A 139 -5.07 -1.67 19.47
CA GLU A 139 -5.37 -3.04 19.08
C GLU A 139 -6.07 -3.05 17.73
N LEU A 140 -5.60 -3.90 16.83
CA LEU A 140 -6.25 -4.12 15.53
C LEU A 140 -7.52 -4.94 15.69
N ASP A 141 -8.45 -4.69 14.77
CA ASP A 141 -9.71 -5.40 14.72
C ASP A 141 -9.67 -6.60 13.78
N TYR A 142 -9.15 -7.73 14.28
CA TYR A 142 -9.17 -9.00 13.54
C TYR A 142 -10.52 -9.76 13.67
N ARG A 143 -11.61 -9.10 14.10
CA ARG A 143 -12.86 -9.80 14.47
C ARG A 143 -13.46 -10.62 13.32
N LYS A 144 -14.14 -11.68 13.75
CA LYS A 144 -14.78 -12.73 12.95
C LYS A 144 -16.27 -12.40 12.79
N GLY A 145 -16.75 -12.27 11.55
CA GLY A 145 -18.16 -12.07 11.24
C GLY A 145 -18.47 -12.18 9.74
N PRO A 146 -19.75 -12.28 9.34
CA PRO A 146 -20.17 -12.10 7.95
C PRO A 146 -19.66 -10.78 7.37
N LEU A 147 -19.42 -10.71 6.05
CA LEU A 147 -18.92 -9.51 5.36
C LEU A 147 -19.73 -8.23 5.66
N GLU A 148 -21.02 -8.38 5.98
CA GLU A 148 -21.95 -7.31 6.36
C GLU A 148 -21.68 -6.71 7.76
N GLN A 149 -20.81 -7.35 8.55
CA GLN A 149 -20.43 -6.97 9.91
C GLN A 149 -18.98 -6.46 10.01
N PHE A 150 -18.29 -6.22 8.89
CA PHE A 150 -16.99 -5.54 8.96
C PHE A 150 -17.19 -4.16 9.58
N LEU A 151 -16.48 -3.94 10.67
CA LEU A 151 -16.68 -2.78 11.52
C LEU A 151 -16.21 -1.52 10.80
N PRO A 152 -16.79 -0.37 11.16
CA PRO A 152 -16.50 0.90 10.50
C PRO A 152 -15.08 1.43 10.77
N SER A 153 -14.28 0.73 11.60
CA SER A 153 -12.90 1.08 11.91
C SER A 153 -11.98 -0.13 12.01
N ASP A 154 -10.74 0.02 11.54
CA ASP A 154 -9.70 -1.00 11.60
C ASP A 154 -9.05 -1.10 13.00
N LEU A 155 -9.28 -0.12 13.89
CA LEU A 155 -8.84 -0.14 15.28
C LEU A 155 -9.99 -0.60 16.19
N LYS A 156 -9.72 -1.62 16.99
CA LYS A 156 -10.64 -2.13 18.03
C LYS A 156 -10.57 -1.28 19.29
N SER A 157 -9.35 -0.92 19.71
CA SER A 157 -9.13 -0.12 20.92
C SER A 157 -7.87 0.74 20.80
N VAL A 158 -7.86 1.86 21.53
CA VAL A 158 -6.72 2.77 21.71
C VAL A 158 -6.59 3.07 23.20
N GLY A 159 -5.42 2.81 23.79
CA GLY A 159 -5.18 2.96 25.23
C GLY A 159 -6.15 2.14 26.10
N GLY A 160 -6.59 0.97 25.60
CA GLY A 160 -7.56 0.10 26.27
C GLY A 160 -9.01 0.60 26.22
N ARG A 161 -9.33 1.62 25.41
CA ARG A 161 -10.69 2.18 25.25
C ARG A 161 -11.14 2.10 23.79
N ALA A 162 -12.45 2.15 23.55
CA ALA A 162 -12.96 2.26 22.19
C ALA A 162 -12.46 3.57 21.54
N PRO A 163 -11.99 3.56 20.28
CA PRO A 163 -11.51 4.76 19.60
C PRO A 163 -12.64 5.79 19.47
N LYS A 164 -12.32 7.08 19.68
CA LYS A 164 -13.29 8.17 19.47
C LYS A 164 -13.53 8.45 17.98
N LEU A 165 -12.56 8.09 17.14
CA LEU A 165 -12.61 8.25 15.71
C LEU A 165 -12.52 6.90 15.02
N ARG A 166 -13.30 6.74 13.95
CA ARG A 166 -13.27 5.54 13.13
C ARG A 166 -12.20 5.73 12.06
N LEU A 167 -11.10 5.01 12.21
CA LEU A 167 -9.98 5.03 11.27
C LEU A 167 -10.11 3.89 10.28
N SER A 168 -9.84 4.18 9.00
CA SER A 168 -9.50 3.14 8.02
C SER A 168 -8.07 3.31 7.51
N ILE A 169 -7.29 2.25 7.54
CA ILE A 169 -5.90 2.18 7.16
C ILE A 169 -5.81 1.47 5.82
N LYS A 170 -5.20 2.12 4.83
CA LYS A 170 -4.98 1.57 3.49
C LYS A 170 -3.51 1.33 3.25
N SER A 171 -3.18 0.09 2.93
CA SER A 171 -1.83 -0.29 2.54
C SER A 171 -1.64 -0.19 1.03
N THR A 172 -0.44 0.20 0.60
CA THR A 172 -0.06 0.18 -0.81
C THR A 172 1.44 -0.04 -1.00
N LYS A 173 1.89 -0.19 -2.25
CA LYS A 173 3.31 -0.39 -2.58
C LYS A 173 4.09 0.92 -2.42
N LEU A 174 5.39 0.84 -2.11
CA LEU A 174 6.29 2.00 -1.95
C LEU A 174 6.21 3.04 -3.07
N ARG A 175 6.00 2.60 -4.32
CA ARG A 175 5.92 3.47 -5.51
C ARG A 175 4.52 4.02 -5.82
N SER A 176 3.48 3.56 -5.11
CA SER A 176 2.09 3.94 -5.38
C SER A 176 1.78 5.30 -4.79
N VAL A 177 0.99 6.10 -5.50
CA VAL A 177 0.76 7.52 -5.16
C VAL A 177 -0.67 7.83 -4.76
N TRP A 178 -1.54 6.83 -4.74
CA TRP A 178 -2.97 6.99 -4.52
C TRP A 178 -3.41 6.35 -3.21
N LEU A 179 -4.18 7.11 -2.44
CA LEU A 179 -5.13 6.58 -1.46
C LEU A 179 -6.45 6.36 -2.19
N ASP A 180 -6.81 5.10 -2.42
CA ASP A 180 -8.02 4.68 -3.12
C ASP A 180 -9.03 4.13 -2.11
N ILE A 181 -10.18 4.78 -1.98
CA ILE A 181 -11.18 4.47 -0.97
C ILE A 181 -12.50 4.12 -1.67
N PRO A 182 -12.93 2.86 -1.65
CA PRO A 182 -14.29 2.48 -2.08
C PRO A 182 -15.35 3.31 -1.37
N TYR A 183 -16.38 3.77 -2.10
CA TYR A 183 -17.40 4.69 -1.58
C TYR A 183 -18.09 4.22 -0.30
N GLU A 184 -18.39 2.93 -0.18
CA GLU A 184 -18.99 2.39 1.05
C GLU A 184 -18.09 2.64 2.27
N GLN A 185 -16.76 2.55 2.11
CA GLN A 185 -15.82 2.83 3.20
C GLN A 185 -15.74 4.33 3.52
N VAL A 186 -15.97 5.21 2.54
CA VAL A 186 -16.04 6.67 2.75
C VAL A 186 -17.10 7.01 3.80
N ARG A 187 -18.25 6.33 3.77
CA ARG A 187 -19.37 6.60 4.69
C ARG A 187 -19.12 6.14 6.13
N HIS A 188 -18.23 5.17 6.32
CA HIS A 188 -18.06 4.48 7.60
C HIS A 188 -16.89 4.98 8.45
N SER A 189 -15.89 5.62 7.84
CA SER A 189 -14.71 6.10 8.58
C SER A 189 -14.62 7.62 8.58
N ASP A 190 -14.04 8.16 9.65
CA ASP A 190 -13.84 9.59 9.87
C ASP A 190 -12.46 10.02 9.36
N VAL A 191 -11.48 9.12 9.37
CA VAL A 191 -10.10 9.36 8.95
C VAL A 191 -9.57 8.19 8.13
N PHE A 192 -8.83 8.48 7.06
CA PHE A 192 -8.20 7.49 6.20
C PHE A 192 -6.68 7.64 6.22
N VAL A 193 -5.97 6.61 6.66
CA VAL A 193 -4.50 6.61 6.74
C VAL A 193 -3.93 5.85 5.55
N LEU A 194 -2.90 6.41 4.90
CA LEU A 194 -2.15 5.71 3.86
C LEU A 194 -0.82 5.20 4.41
N VAL A 195 -0.58 3.90 4.25
CA VAL A 195 0.66 3.22 4.61
C VAL A 195 1.29 2.63 3.35
N ARG A 196 2.59 2.88 3.15
CA ARG A 196 3.36 2.26 2.07
C ARG A 196 4.21 1.14 2.65
N VAL A 197 4.02 -0.07 2.12
CA VAL A 197 4.65 -1.30 2.60
C VAL A 197 5.57 -1.86 1.52
N GLY A 198 6.81 -2.18 1.89
CA GLY A 198 7.85 -2.78 1.06
C GLY A 198 7.68 -4.28 0.84
N VAL A 199 6.46 -4.78 0.63
CA VAL A 199 6.24 -6.21 0.37
C VAL A 199 6.75 -6.59 -1.02
N THR A 200 7.71 -7.52 -1.08
CA THR A 200 8.18 -8.11 -2.35
C THR A 200 7.11 -9.00 -2.96
N ARG A 201 7.21 -9.35 -4.25
CA ARG A 201 6.25 -10.31 -4.84
C ARG A 201 6.40 -11.74 -4.30
N MET A 202 7.56 -12.04 -3.71
CA MET A 202 7.91 -13.37 -3.23
C MET A 202 7.75 -13.52 -1.72
N HIS A 203 7.29 -12.47 -1.02
CA HIS A 203 7.16 -12.41 0.43
C HIS A 203 6.52 -13.67 1.03
N PHE A 204 5.48 -14.20 0.38
CA PHE A 204 4.78 -15.37 0.86
C PHE A 204 5.60 -16.67 0.74
N LEU A 205 6.25 -16.91 -0.39
CA LEU A 205 7.16 -18.04 -0.57
C LEU A 205 8.37 -17.95 0.37
N ALA A 206 8.93 -16.75 0.52
CA ALA A 206 10.01 -16.48 1.45
C ALA A 206 9.60 -16.75 2.91
N PHE A 207 8.40 -16.35 3.29
CA PHE A 207 7.83 -16.68 4.60
C PHE A 207 7.68 -18.19 4.79
N LEU A 208 7.08 -18.92 3.83
CA LEU A 208 6.96 -20.37 3.90
C LEU A 208 8.32 -21.09 3.97
N LYS A 209 9.35 -20.53 3.34
CA LYS A 209 10.74 -21.00 3.49
C LYS A 209 11.22 -20.78 4.92
N LYS A 210 11.04 -19.56 5.44
CA LYS A 210 11.49 -19.13 6.76
C LYS A 210 10.92 -19.99 7.89
N ILE A 211 9.65 -20.37 7.79
CA ILE A 211 8.97 -21.27 8.75
C ILE A 211 9.08 -22.76 8.36
N SER A 212 10.03 -23.12 7.49
CA SER A 212 10.35 -24.49 7.08
C SER A 212 9.23 -25.30 6.41
N VAL A 213 8.08 -24.72 6.09
CA VAL A 213 6.96 -25.44 5.42
C VAL A 213 7.40 -26.06 4.09
N ILE A 214 8.20 -25.34 3.31
CA ILE A 214 8.69 -25.86 2.02
C ILE A 214 9.59 -27.07 2.22
N ARG A 215 10.51 -27.01 3.20
CA ARG A 215 11.42 -28.13 3.50
C ARG A 215 10.64 -29.33 4.03
N GLU A 216 9.95 -29.13 5.16
CA GLU A 216 9.38 -30.21 5.96
C GLU A 216 8.11 -30.82 5.36
N LYS A 217 7.28 -30.02 4.67
CA LYS A 217 5.97 -30.48 4.19
C LYS A 217 5.94 -30.77 2.69
N MET A 218 6.88 -30.21 1.92
CA MET A 218 6.94 -30.42 0.47
C MET A 218 8.15 -31.23 0.04
N LEU A 219 9.37 -30.76 0.33
CA LEU A 219 10.59 -31.38 -0.18
C LEU A 219 10.86 -32.75 0.43
N GLU A 220 10.76 -32.88 1.76
CA GLU A 220 10.92 -34.18 2.43
C GLU A 220 9.89 -35.20 1.92
N ARG A 221 8.63 -34.78 1.78
CA ARG A 221 7.58 -35.64 1.24
C ARG A 221 7.82 -36.04 -0.23
N ALA A 222 8.37 -35.14 -1.04
CA ALA A 222 8.69 -35.41 -2.43
C ALA A 222 9.84 -36.42 -2.57
N ILE A 223 10.82 -36.38 -1.67
CA ILE A 223 11.91 -37.37 -1.58
C ILE A 223 11.35 -38.74 -1.19
N GLU A 224 10.53 -38.80 -0.14
CA GLU A 224 9.89 -40.06 0.30
C GLU A 224 9.08 -40.74 -0.81
N LEU A 225 8.42 -39.95 -1.65
CA LEU A 225 7.63 -40.44 -2.79
C LEU A 225 8.47 -40.72 -4.05
N GLY A 226 9.79 -40.48 -4.02
CA GLY A 226 10.67 -40.66 -5.17
C GLY A 226 10.42 -39.69 -6.32
N ILE A 227 9.80 -38.54 -6.06
CA ILE A 227 9.51 -37.50 -7.07
C ILE A 227 10.78 -36.71 -7.41
N ILE A 228 11.62 -36.46 -6.41
CA ILE A 228 12.90 -35.75 -6.54
C ILE A 228 13.98 -36.46 -5.72
N SER A 229 15.24 -36.24 -6.11
CA SER A 229 16.42 -36.60 -5.33
C SER A 229 16.73 -35.57 -4.23
N GLU A 230 17.57 -35.95 -3.28
CA GLU A 230 18.07 -35.03 -2.24
C GLU A 230 18.85 -33.84 -2.85
N GLU A 231 19.56 -34.06 -3.96
CA GLU A 231 20.32 -33.01 -4.64
C GLU A 231 19.38 -31.99 -5.31
N GLU A 232 18.31 -32.46 -5.95
CA GLU A 232 17.26 -31.58 -6.49
C GLU A 232 16.56 -30.80 -5.37
N ALA A 233 16.27 -31.44 -4.23
CA ALA A 233 15.68 -30.77 -3.08
C ALA A 233 16.59 -29.64 -2.53
N ARG A 234 17.91 -29.88 -2.46
CA ARG A 234 18.89 -28.86 -2.06
C ARG A 234 18.90 -27.68 -3.06
N SER A 235 18.95 -27.98 -4.35
CA SER A 235 18.91 -26.97 -5.42
C SER A 235 17.63 -26.12 -5.37
N ILE A 236 16.46 -26.74 -5.17
CA ILE A 236 15.19 -26.02 -5.00
C ILE A 236 15.26 -25.12 -3.77
N TRP A 237 15.73 -25.64 -2.64
CA TRP A 237 15.83 -24.88 -1.39
C TRP A 237 16.72 -23.63 -1.52
N GLU A 238 17.82 -23.73 -2.25
CA GLU A 238 18.74 -22.60 -2.49
C GLU A 238 18.12 -21.51 -3.36
N VAL A 239 17.23 -21.86 -4.29
CA VAL A 239 16.58 -20.91 -5.22
C VAL A 239 15.39 -20.18 -4.59
N VAL A 240 14.69 -20.80 -3.63
CA VAL A 240 13.58 -20.14 -2.93
C VAL A 240 14.13 -18.93 -2.15
N PRO A 241 13.51 -17.74 -2.25
CA PRO A 241 14.04 -16.54 -1.60
C PRO A 241 13.99 -16.64 -0.07
N GLU A 242 14.95 -15.98 0.58
CA GLU A 242 14.94 -15.80 2.03
C GLU A 242 13.91 -14.75 2.45
N PHE A 243 13.38 -14.90 3.66
CA PHE A 243 12.54 -13.88 4.27
C PHE A 243 13.41 -12.71 4.75
N GLU A 244 12.97 -11.52 4.39
CA GLU A 244 13.60 -10.26 4.79
C GLU A 244 12.54 -9.41 5.49
N ASN A 245 12.98 -8.63 6.48
CA ASN A 245 12.11 -7.68 7.15
C ASN A 245 11.55 -6.67 6.14
N ILE A 246 10.36 -6.16 6.41
CA ILE A 246 9.58 -5.38 5.46
C ILE A 246 9.63 -3.91 5.85
N PRO A 247 10.30 -3.05 5.07
CA PRO A 247 10.34 -1.62 5.34
C PRO A 247 8.98 -1.00 5.02
N SER A 248 8.42 -0.26 5.96
CA SER A 248 7.12 0.40 5.81
C SER A 248 7.16 1.83 6.35
N TYR A 249 6.28 2.70 5.87
CA TYR A 249 6.13 4.03 6.45
C TYR A 249 4.71 4.58 6.31
N ILE A 250 4.35 5.41 7.26
CA ILE A 250 3.05 6.07 7.31
C ILE A 250 3.14 7.36 6.47
N VAL A 251 2.44 7.38 5.34
CA VAL A 251 2.56 8.48 4.35
C VAL A 251 1.87 9.74 4.84
N GLY A 252 0.72 9.57 5.48
CA GLY A 252 -0.17 10.66 5.86
C GLY A 252 -1.60 10.17 5.99
N PHE A 253 -2.51 11.11 6.22
CA PHE A 253 -3.93 10.83 6.36
C PHE A 253 -4.81 11.89 5.68
N LEU A 254 -6.02 11.46 5.34
CA LEU A 254 -7.13 12.32 4.97
C LEU A 254 -8.08 12.40 6.18
N ASP A 255 -8.34 13.60 6.67
CA ASP A 255 -9.36 13.83 7.70
C ASP A 255 -10.69 14.19 7.01
N LYS A 256 -11.64 13.24 6.97
CA LYS A 256 -12.93 13.44 6.30
C LYS A 256 -13.72 14.57 6.95
N ARG A 257 -13.52 14.80 8.24
CA ARG A 257 -14.27 15.78 9.04
C ARG A 257 -14.04 17.21 8.56
N GLU A 258 -12.88 17.49 7.96
CA GLU A 258 -12.56 18.81 7.37
C GLU A 258 -13.46 19.15 6.17
N TYR A 259 -14.04 18.14 5.52
CA TYR A 259 -14.97 18.30 4.40
C TYR A 259 -16.45 18.25 4.83
N GLY A 260 -16.72 18.13 6.14
CA GLY A 260 -18.06 18.06 6.70
C GLY A 260 -18.91 16.97 6.04
N ARG A 261 -20.18 17.29 5.76
CA ARG A 261 -21.11 16.37 5.09
C ARG A 261 -20.97 16.36 3.56
N THR A 262 -20.13 17.22 2.98
CA THR A 262 -20.00 17.35 1.52
C THR A 262 -19.55 16.04 0.86
N LEU A 263 -18.67 15.27 1.49
CA LEU A 263 -18.25 13.97 0.97
C LEU A 263 -19.35 12.91 1.03
N ASP A 264 -20.31 13.04 1.95
CA ASP A 264 -21.43 12.10 2.06
C ASP A 264 -22.63 12.53 1.16
N GLU A 265 -22.78 13.84 0.87
CA GLU A 265 -23.94 14.41 0.19
C GLU A 265 -23.71 14.67 -1.33
N ASP A 266 -22.47 14.89 -1.78
CA ASP A 266 -22.14 15.11 -3.21
C ASP A 266 -21.20 14.01 -3.74
N PRO A 267 -21.74 12.85 -4.18
CA PRO A 267 -20.94 11.80 -4.79
C PRO A 267 -20.39 12.18 -6.16
N SER A 268 -20.62 13.40 -6.68
CA SER A 268 -20.01 13.91 -7.91
C SER A 268 -18.78 14.78 -7.64
N LEU A 269 -18.45 15.05 -6.37
CA LEU A 269 -17.42 16.02 -5.99
C LEU A 269 -16.05 15.69 -6.59
N ILE A 270 -15.45 16.68 -7.27
CA ILE A 270 -14.06 16.64 -7.72
C ILE A 270 -13.43 17.94 -7.23
N LEU A 271 -12.57 17.83 -6.22
CA LEU A 271 -11.90 18.96 -5.58
C LEU A 271 -10.66 19.39 -6.34
N HIS A 272 -9.93 18.43 -6.89
CA HIS A 272 -8.71 18.70 -7.63
C HIS A 272 -8.50 17.66 -8.73
N VAL A 273 -8.04 18.13 -9.89
CA VAL A 273 -7.56 17.26 -10.96
C VAL A 273 -6.47 17.97 -11.75
N ASP A 274 -5.37 17.27 -11.98
CA ASP A 274 -4.27 17.70 -12.85
C ASP A 274 -3.58 16.51 -13.50
N GLY A 275 -2.81 16.78 -14.54
CA GLY A 275 -2.11 15.77 -15.28
C GLY A 275 -1.30 16.32 -16.43
N GLU A 276 -0.77 15.42 -17.22
CA GLU A 276 0.07 15.76 -18.36
C GLU A 276 -0.39 15.02 -19.61
N MET A 277 -0.38 15.75 -20.73
CA MET A 277 -0.65 15.15 -22.02
C MET A 277 0.56 14.32 -22.48
N LYS A 278 0.34 13.02 -22.65
CA LYS A 278 1.26 12.14 -23.39
C LYS A 278 0.80 12.04 -24.84
N ARG A 279 1.51 11.25 -25.67
CA ARG A 279 1.24 11.16 -27.13
C ARG A 279 -0.24 10.97 -27.49
N LYS A 280 -0.91 10.00 -26.85
CA LYS A 280 -2.33 9.64 -27.10
C LYS A 280 -3.23 9.76 -25.87
N ASN A 281 -2.64 9.83 -24.67
CA ASN A 281 -3.36 9.74 -23.41
C ASN A 281 -3.11 10.99 -22.59
N PHE A 282 -4.09 11.41 -21.80
CA PHE A 282 -3.88 12.37 -20.73
C PHE A 282 -3.69 11.60 -19.42
N VAL A 283 -2.52 11.73 -18.80
CA VAL A 283 -2.17 11.01 -17.58
C VAL A 283 -2.45 11.90 -16.39
N ILE A 284 -3.49 11.57 -15.64
CA ILE A 284 -3.86 12.21 -14.38
C ILE A 284 -2.81 11.81 -13.32
N ASN A 285 -2.11 12.80 -12.80
CA ASN A 285 -1.04 12.63 -11.79
C ASN A 285 -1.31 13.42 -10.49
N ARG A 286 -2.40 14.20 -10.46
CA ARG A 286 -2.97 14.81 -9.25
C ARG A 286 -4.48 14.67 -9.30
N PHE A 287 -5.09 14.16 -8.25
CA PHE A 287 -6.55 14.01 -8.17
C PHE A 287 -7.00 13.96 -6.71
N VAL A 288 -8.10 14.64 -6.41
CA VAL A 288 -8.84 14.53 -5.15
C VAL A 288 -10.32 14.61 -5.50
N GLY A 289 -11.07 13.52 -5.31
CA GLY A 289 -12.48 13.50 -5.64
C GLY A 289 -13.04 12.10 -5.87
N PHE A 290 -14.30 12.06 -6.29
CA PHE A 290 -14.97 10.84 -6.68
C PHE A 290 -14.66 10.44 -8.12
N TRP A 291 -14.51 9.13 -8.34
CA TRP A 291 -14.27 8.55 -9.64
C TRP A 291 -15.00 7.21 -9.78
N HIS A 292 -15.67 7.02 -10.92
CA HIS A 292 -16.27 5.75 -11.27
C HIS A 292 -15.90 5.38 -12.71
N PRO A 293 -15.15 4.28 -12.96
CA PRO A 293 -14.55 4.03 -14.28
C PRO A 293 -15.57 3.73 -15.39
N ARG A 294 -16.79 3.27 -15.02
CA ARG A 294 -17.87 2.94 -15.98
C ARG A 294 -18.96 4.00 -16.14
N LYS A 295 -19.01 5.04 -15.31
CA LYS A 295 -20.09 6.04 -15.36
C LYS A 295 -19.59 7.28 -16.10
N LYS A 296 -20.30 7.66 -17.18
CA LYS A 296 -19.88 8.73 -18.08
C LYS A 296 -19.81 10.10 -17.39
N GLU A 297 -20.72 10.38 -16.47
CA GLU A 297 -20.81 11.65 -15.74
C GLU A 297 -19.48 12.05 -15.05
N TYR A 298 -18.78 11.12 -14.39
CA TYR A 298 -17.48 11.38 -13.76
C TYR A 298 -16.41 11.69 -14.79
N ARG A 299 -16.37 10.91 -15.87
CA ARG A 299 -15.43 11.10 -16.97
C ARG A 299 -15.63 12.46 -17.64
N GLU A 300 -16.88 12.82 -17.91
CA GLU A 300 -17.24 14.09 -18.55
C GLU A 300 -16.87 15.28 -17.66
N LYS A 301 -17.15 15.20 -16.35
CA LYS A 301 -16.76 16.24 -15.37
C LYS A 301 -15.24 16.41 -15.31
N VAL A 302 -14.47 15.31 -15.29
CA VAL A 302 -13.00 15.35 -15.34
C VAL A 302 -12.50 15.98 -16.64
N ILE A 303 -13.07 15.60 -17.78
CA ILE A 303 -12.69 16.18 -19.08
C ILE A 303 -12.95 17.68 -19.11
N GLN A 304 -14.12 18.14 -18.63
CA GLN A 304 -14.45 19.57 -18.56
C GLN A 304 -13.42 20.35 -17.73
N LEU A 305 -13.05 19.83 -16.56
CA LEU A 305 -12.02 20.45 -15.70
C LEU A 305 -10.64 20.48 -16.39
N LEU A 306 -10.27 19.41 -17.11
CA LEU A 306 -8.98 19.26 -17.78
C LEU A 306 -8.87 19.99 -19.13
N GLN A 307 -9.99 20.34 -19.79
CA GLN A 307 -9.97 21.13 -21.02
C GLN A 307 -9.28 22.48 -20.81
N SER A 308 -9.53 23.11 -19.66
CA SER A 308 -8.84 24.34 -19.25
C SER A 308 -7.33 24.17 -19.00
N LYS A 309 -6.87 22.91 -18.86
CA LYS A 309 -5.48 22.52 -18.56
C LYS A 309 -4.77 21.88 -19.75
N GLY A 310 -5.26 22.10 -20.98
CA GLY A 310 -4.60 21.65 -22.20
C GLY A 310 -4.86 20.20 -22.60
N MET A 311 -5.89 19.55 -22.04
CA MET A 311 -6.33 18.25 -22.52
C MET A 311 -6.91 18.36 -23.94
N ARG A 312 -6.36 17.59 -24.88
CA ARG A 312 -6.87 17.50 -26.26
C ARG A 312 -8.15 16.67 -26.33
N SER A 313 -9.10 17.11 -27.15
CA SER A 313 -10.33 16.36 -27.44
C SER A 313 -10.03 14.94 -27.92
N GLY A 314 -10.75 13.95 -27.38
CA GLY A 314 -10.58 12.54 -27.74
C GLY A 314 -9.42 11.80 -27.07
N ALA A 315 -8.63 12.47 -26.21
CA ALA A 315 -7.58 11.81 -25.44
C ALA A 315 -8.15 10.79 -24.44
N GLU A 316 -7.51 9.62 -24.33
CA GLU A 316 -7.83 8.62 -23.32
C GLU A 316 -7.32 9.08 -21.95
N LEU A 317 -8.17 9.07 -20.92
CA LEU A 317 -7.77 9.38 -19.54
C LEU A 317 -7.13 8.15 -18.90
N LYS A 318 -5.97 8.34 -18.27
CA LYS A 318 -5.32 7.30 -17.45
C LYS A 318 -4.87 7.89 -16.13
N PHE A 319 -5.08 7.15 -15.04
CA PHE A 319 -4.49 7.51 -13.76
C PHE A 319 -3.06 6.99 -13.69
N GLU A 320 -2.16 7.79 -13.15
CA GLU A 320 -0.75 7.44 -13.11
C GLU A 320 -0.50 6.18 -12.25
N GLY A 321 -0.01 5.10 -12.88
CA GLY A 321 0.30 3.86 -12.16
C GLY A 321 -0.91 3.03 -11.73
N ILE A 322 -2.11 3.37 -12.20
CA ILE A 322 -3.32 2.54 -12.07
C ILE A 322 -3.74 2.09 -13.47
N ASP A 323 -3.75 0.79 -13.70
CA ASP A 323 -4.15 0.23 -14.99
C ASP A 323 -5.68 0.26 -15.14
N ASN A 324 -6.41 -0.23 -14.14
CA ASN A 324 -7.87 -0.24 -14.11
C ASN A 324 -8.38 -0.05 -12.68
N PHE A 325 -9.48 0.68 -12.53
CA PHE A 325 -10.25 0.71 -11.30
C PHE A 325 -11.31 -0.37 -11.30
N THR A 326 -11.71 -0.79 -10.11
CA THR A 326 -12.90 -1.62 -9.94
C THR A 326 -14.14 -0.77 -10.30
N PRO A 327 -15.22 -1.36 -10.86
CA PRO A 327 -16.39 -0.67 -11.40
C PRO A 327 -17.38 -0.29 -10.30
N THR A 328 -16.86 0.29 -9.23
CA THR A 328 -17.60 0.92 -8.15
C THR A 328 -17.21 2.39 -8.09
N LEU A 329 -17.92 3.14 -7.24
CA LEU A 329 -17.53 4.51 -6.93
C LEU A 329 -16.35 4.49 -5.95
N HIS A 330 -15.34 5.30 -6.23
CA HIS A 330 -14.15 5.46 -5.39
C HIS A 330 -13.95 6.93 -5.06
N PHE A 331 -13.46 7.22 -3.86
CA PHE A 331 -12.86 8.50 -3.52
C PHE A 331 -11.34 8.34 -3.58
N ILE A 332 -10.73 9.02 -4.54
CA ILE A 332 -9.29 8.89 -4.83
C ILE A 332 -8.60 10.15 -4.35
N VAL A 333 -7.54 9.98 -3.58
CA VAL A 333 -6.69 11.08 -3.10
C VAL A 333 -5.25 10.82 -3.50
N HIS A 334 -4.68 11.75 -4.25
CA HIS A 334 -3.25 11.77 -4.49
C HIS A 334 -2.50 12.03 -3.19
N SER A 335 -1.51 11.19 -2.87
CA SER A 335 -0.78 11.21 -1.59
C SER A 335 -0.25 12.59 -1.21
N GLY A 336 0.17 13.42 -2.17
CA GLY A 336 0.65 14.79 -1.93
C GLY A 336 -0.34 15.74 -1.25
N PHE A 337 -1.64 15.40 -1.21
CA PHE A 337 -2.66 16.18 -0.48
C PHE A 337 -2.92 15.67 0.94
N LEU A 338 -2.27 14.58 1.36
CA LEU A 338 -2.45 14.01 2.70
C LEU A 338 -1.71 14.85 3.75
N LYS A 339 -2.39 15.06 4.89
CA LYS A 339 -1.79 15.63 6.11
C LYS A 339 -0.74 14.67 6.65
N ARG A 340 0.42 15.17 7.05
CA ARG A 340 1.57 14.30 7.36
C ARG A 340 2.64 14.91 8.26
N THR A 341 2.50 16.17 8.65
CA THR A 341 3.46 16.79 9.58
C THR A 341 3.35 16.15 10.96
N LYS A 342 4.39 16.31 11.79
CA LYS A 342 4.33 15.87 13.19
C LYS A 342 3.16 16.53 13.92
N ASP A 343 2.88 17.80 13.66
CA ASP A 343 1.78 18.54 14.27
C ASP A 343 0.41 18.01 13.81
N ASP A 344 0.25 17.71 12.52
CA ASP A 344 -0.96 17.05 12.00
C ASP A 344 -1.25 15.75 12.75
N TRP A 345 -0.21 14.93 12.91
CA TRP A 345 -0.32 13.65 13.61
C TRP A 345 -0.56 13.82 15.11
N ASN A 346 0.10 14.77 15.77
CA ASN A 346 -0.16 15.08 17.18
C ASN A 346 -1.64 15.42 17.41
N MET A 347 -2.20 16.28 16.56
CA MET A 347 -3.62 16.65 16.65
C MET A 347 -4.55 15.46 16.42
N LEU A 348 -4.26 14.61 15.43
CA LEU A 348 -5.04 13.41 15.17
C LEU A 348 -4.95 12.42 16.33
N VAL A 349 -3.75 12.12 16.80
CA VAL A 349 -3.50 11.12 17.86
C VAL A 349 -4.14 11.53 19.18
N GLN A 350 -4.17 12.82 19.53
CA GLN A 350 -4.90 13.33 20.70
C GLN A 350 -6.42 13.14 20.58
N SER A 351 -6.93 13.00 19.35
CA SER A 351 -8.35 12.82 19.05
C SER A 351 -8.76 11.35 18.90
N LEU A 352 -7.81 10.40 18.88
CA LEU A 352 -8.09 8.97 18.93
C LEU A 352 -8.70 8.60 20.29
#